data_AF-A0A7X9WGM5-F1
#
_entry.id   AF-A0A7X9WGM5-F1
#
_cell.length_a   1.000
_cell.length_b   1.000
_cell.length_c   1.000
_cell.angle_alpha   90.00
_cell.angle_beta   90.00
_cell.angle_gamma   90.00
#
_symmetry.space_group_name_H-M   'P 1'
#
loop_
_entity.id
_entity.type
_entity.pdbx_description
1 polymer ?
#
loop_
_entity_poly.entity_id
_entity_poly.type
_entity_poly.pdbx_seq_one_letter_code
_entity_poly.pdbx_strand_id
1 'polypeptide(L)'
;MKNGVKMTLAILGVFLIICEFFYGIPFLGGSVILSFGWQPLLLNAFLYLIITIILLVDTQNSIKPMVIIPILGIVGSFIAFIPVVGMVVHWILFFLMIFFVFIVLSAPTYLPNKDARVIYTQYKNDNREKEEIHR
;
A
#
# COMPACT_ATOMS: atom_id res chain seq x y z
N MET A 1 -0.73 -7.58 -8.26
CA MET A 1 -1.92 -6.72 -8.06
C MET A 1 -2.54 -6.42 -9.42
N LYS A 2 -3.81 -6.03 -9.48
CA LYS A 2 -4.33 -5.36 -10.68
C LYS A 2 -3.59 -4.03 -10.87
N ASN A 3 -3.27 -3.67 -12.11
CA ASN A 3 -2.54 -2.42 -12.41
C ASN A 3 -3.22 -1.18 -11.81
N GLY A 4 -4.56 -1.13 -11.81
CA GLY A 4 -5.32 -0.04 -11.21
C GLY A 4 -5.06 0.14 -9.71
N VAL A 5 -5.08 -0.95 -8.94
CA VAL A 5 -4.83 -0.92 -7.48
C VAL A 5 -3.40 -0.46 -7.18
N LYS A 6 -2.43 -0.94 -7.97
CA LYS A 6 -1.03 -0.51 -7.87
C LYS A 6 -0.88 1.00 -8.07
N MET A 7 -1.52 1.53 -9.12
CA MET A 7 -1.49 2.97 -9.41
C MET A 7 -2.18 3.77 -8.30
N THR A 8 -3.33 3.33 -7.81
CA THR A 8 -4.03 4.00 -6.69
C THR A 8 -3.16 4.06 -5.43
N LEU A 9 -2.52 2.95 -5.05
CA LEU A 9 -1.62 2.90 -3.89
C LEU A 9 -0.39 3.80 -4.08
N ALA A 10 0.20 3.81 -5.28
CA ALA A 10 1.34 4.68 -5.57
C ALA A 10 0.95 6.16 -5.51
N ILE A 11 -0.19 6.55 -6.07
CA ILE A 11 -0.68 7.94 -6.05
C ILE A 11 -0.98 8.39 -4.61
N LEU A 12 -1.72 7.58 -3.85
CA LEU A 12 -2.01 7.86 -2.44
C LEU A 12 -0.72 7.92 -1.61
N GLY A 13 0.23 7.02 -1.88
CA GLY A 13 1.53 7.00 -1.22
C GLY A 13 2.35 8.27 -1.50
N VAL A 14 2.43 8.70 -2.77
CA VAL A 14 3.12 9.95 -3.15
C VAL A 14 2.46 11.17 -2.52
N PHE A 15 1.13 11.20 -2.48
CA PHE A 15 0.41 12.28 -1.80
C PHE A 15 0.78 12.35 -0.31
N LEU A 16 0.79 11.21 0.38
CA LEU A 16 1.21 11.14 1.78
C LEU A 16 2.68 11.55 1.97
N ILE A 17 3.60 11.16 1.08
CA ILE A 17 5.00 11.61 1.14
C ILE A 17 5.08 13.15 1.17
N ILE A 18 4.30 13.83 0.34
CA ILE A 18 4.26 15.29 0.30
C ILE A 18 3.71 15.86 1.62
N CYS A 19 2.65 15.26 2.16
CA CYS A 19 2.08 15.66 3.46
C CYS A 19 3.07 15.45 4.62
N GLU A 20 3.70 14.29 4.72
CA GLU A 20 4.70 13.97 5.75
C GLU A 20 5.90 14.91 5.66
N PHE A 21 6.37 15.23 4.45
CA PHE A 21 7.43 16.21 4.25
C PHE A 21 7.04 17.59 4.78
N PHE A 22 5.84 18.06 4.43
CA PHE A 22 5.34 19.36 4.84
C PHE A 22 5.17 19.46 6.37
N TYR A 23 4.63 18.43 7.01
CA TYR A 23 4.47 18.38 8.47
C TYR A 23 5.77 18.09 9.22
N GLY A 24 6.79 17.54 8.55
CA GLY A 24 8.13 17.34 9.09
C GLY A 24 8.98 18.62 9.17
N ILE A 25 8.60 19.71 8.47
CA ILE A 25 9.34 20.97 8.52
C ILE A 25 9.20 21.58 9.92
N PRO A 26 10.31 21.84 10.63
CA PRO A 26 10.25 22.36 11.98
C PRO A 26 9.59 23.73 12.03
N PHE A 27 8.81 23.97 13.08
CA PHE A 27 7.94 25.15 13.29
C PHE A 27 6.78 25.28 12.30
N LEU A 28 7.00 25.04 11.00
CA LEU A 28 5.96 25.13 9.97
C LEU A 28 4.92 24.01 10.11
N GLY A 29 5.33 22.76 10.25
CA GLY A 29 4.41 21.64 10.47
C GLY A 29 3.66 21.77 11.79
N GLY A 30 4.39 22.07 12.87
CA GLY A 30 3.79 22.24 14.20
C GLY A 30 2.79 23.40 14.27
N SER A 31 3.09 24.55 13.66
CA SER A 31 2.16 25.68 13.62
C SER A 31 0.88 25.35 12.85
N VAL A 32 0.99 24.71 11.68
CA VAL A 32 -0.19 24.29 10.89
C VAL A 32 -1.06 23.31 11.68
N ILE A 33 -0.46 22.32 12.34
CA ILE A 33 -1.19 21.35 13.16
C ILE A 33 -1.97 22.03 14.29
N LEU A 34 -1.35 22.98 14.98
CA LEU A 34 -1.98 23.73 16.08
C LEU A 34 -3.06 24.68 15.57
N SER A 35 -2.83 25.38 14.45
CA SER A 35 -3.79 26.31 13.86
C SER A 35 -5.07 25.63 13.36
N PHE A 36 -4.97 24.39 12.88
CA PHE A 36 -6.11 23.60 12.41
C PHE A 36 -6.66 22.63 13.48
N GLY A 37 -6.19 22.73 14.73
CA GLY A 37 -6.72 21.92 15.83
C GLY A 37 -6.57 20.41 15.60
N TRP A 38 -5.40 19.95 15.18
CA TRP A 38 -5.09 18.53 14.95
C TRP A 38 -5.88 17.84 13.82
N GLN A 39 -6.75 18.55 13.11
CA GLN A 39 -7.45 18.02 11.92
C GLN A 39 -6.51 17.42 10.85
N PRO A 40 -5.33 18.02 10.56
CA PRO A 40 -4.39 17.45 9.59
C PRO A 40 -3.90 16.04 9.96
N LEU A 41 -3.71 15.75 11.25
CA LEU A 41 -3.26 14.43 11.71
C LEU A 41 -4.36 13.39 11.50
N LEU A 42 -5.61 13.76 11.77
CA LEU A 42 -6.77 12.90 11.51
C LEU A 42 -6.90 12.56 10.03
N LEU A 43 -6.66 13.54 9.15
CA LEU A 43 -6.66 13.32 7.70
C LEU A 43 -5.56 12.34 7.27
N ASN A 44 -4.32 12.52 7.76
CA ASN A 44 -3.22 11.59 7.48
C ASN A 44 -3.53 10.19 7.99
N ALA A 45 -3.99 10.05 9.24
CA ALA A 45 -4.38 8.77 9.82
C ALA A 45 -5.47 8.07 8.97
N PHE A 46 -6.44 8.82 8.47
CA PHE A 46 -7.50 8.30 7.62
C PHE A 46 -6.98 7.81 6.26
N LEU A 47 -6.04 8.54 5.64
CA LEU A 47 -5.40 8.11 4.40
C LEU A 47 -4.56 6.84 4.59
N TYR A 48 -3.81 6.75 5.69
CA TYR A 48 -3.11 5.52 6.06
C TYR A 48 -4.05 4.34 6.28
N LEU A 49 -5.22 4.59 6.88
CA LEU A 49 -6.26 3.58 7.06
C LEU A 49 -6.82 3.09 5.72
N ILE A 50 -7.07 3.99 4.75
CA ILE A 50 -7.48 3.60 3.39
C ILE A 50 -6.42 2.71 2.74
N ILE A 51 -5.14 3.11 2.79
CA ILE A 51 -4.03 2.31 2.23
C ILE A 51 -3.97 0.94 2.91
N THR A 52 -4.10 0.90 4.24
CA THR A 52 -4.11 -0.34 5.03
C THR A 52 -5.24 -1.26 4.57
N ILE A 53 -6.46 -0.76 4.40
CA ILE A 53 -7.61 -1.55 3.92
C ILE A 53 -7.35 -2.08 2.50
N ILE A 54 -6.86 -1.23 1.59
CA ILE A 54 -6.57 -1.65 0.21
C ILE A 54 -5.55 -2.80 0.20
N LEU A 55 -4.48 -2.69 0.99
CA LEU A 55 -3.47 -3.74 1.09
C LEU A 55 -3.97 -5.01 1.79
N LEU A 56 -4.88 -4.88 2.77
CA LEU A 56 -5.45 -6.01 3.48
C LEU A 56 -6.45 -6.80 2.61
N VAL A 57 -7.22 -6.09 1.78
CA VAL A 57 -8.15 -6.68 0.81
C VAL A 57 -7.40 -7.30 -0.37
N ASP A 58 -6.20 -6.78 -0.70
CA ASP A 58 -5.39 -7.38 -1.77
C ASP A 58 -4.89 -8.77 -1.35
N THR A 59 -5.29 -9.80 -2.11
CA THR A 59 -5.04 -11.20 -1.75
C THR A 59 -3.60 -11.64 -2.00
N GLN A 60 -2.75 -10.72 -2.47
CA GLN A 60 -1.40 -11.03 -2.94
C GLN A 60 -0.42 -11.14 -1.79
N ASN A 61 0.15 -12.34 -1.62
CA ASN A 61 1.06 -12.63 -0.51
C ASN A 61 2.37 -11.84 -0.58
N SER A 62 2.76 -11.36 -1.76
CA SER A 62 4.02 -10.63 -2.01
C SER A 62 4.09 -9.26 -1.33
N ILE A 63 2.96 -8.72 -0.87
CA ILE A 63 2.83 -7.32 -0.42
C ILE A 63 2.31 -7.26 1.02
N LYS A 64 1.95 -8.39 1.63
CA LYS A 64 1.49 -8.46 3.02
C LYS A 64 2.48 -7.91 4.06
N PRO A 65 3.82 -8.09 3.93
CA PRO A 65 4.77 -7.48 4.87
C PRO A 65 4.70 -5.94 4.89
N MET A 66 4.19 -5.36 3.82
CA MET A 66 4.16 -3.92 3.59
C MET A 66 3.09 -3.18 4.38
N VAL A 67 2.07 -3.89 4.88
CA VAL A 67 0.97 -3.33 5.67
C VAL A 67 1.48 -2.69 6.98
N ILE A 68 2.65 -3.10 7.45
CA ILE A 68 3.29 -2.54 8.65
C ILE A 68 3.53 -1.04 8.51
N ILE A 69 3.91 -0.56 7.31
CA ILE A 69 4.23 0.85 7.07
C ILE A 69 3.01 1.76 7.30
N PRO A 70 1.86 1.54 6.64
CA PRO A 70 0.68 2.38 6.88
C PRO A 70 0.08 2.17 8.28
N ILE A 71 0.21 1.00 8.91
CA ILE A 71 -0.16 0.84 10.33
C ILE A 71 0.70 1.73 11.24
N LEU A 72 2.02 1.76 11.02
CA LEU A 72 2.92 2.68 11.72
C LEU A 72 2.55 4.13 11.43
N GLY A 73 2.07 4.47 10.24
CA GLY A 73 1.53 5.79 9.93
C GLY A 73 0.31 6.18 10.77
N ILE A 74 -0.61 5.25 11.01
CA ILE A 74 -1.77 5.46 11.90
C ILE A 74 -1.28 5.71 13.33
N VAL A 75 -0.41 4.84 13.86
CA VAL A 75 0.14 4.99 15.22
C VAL A 75 0.95 6.28 15.35
N GLY A 76 1.76 6.59 14.34
CA GLY A 76 2.54 7.83 14.28
C GLY A 76 1.66 9.07 14.29
N SER A 77 0.49 9.04 13.65
CA SER A 77 -0.49 10.12 13.71
C SER A 77 -1.05 10.34 15.13
N PHE A 78 -1.15 9.31 15.97
CA PHE A 78 -1.53 9.50 17.38
C PHE A 78 -0.36 10.04 18.23
N ILE A 79 0.87 9.59 17.96
CA ILE A 79 2.08 10.05 18.67
C ILE A 79 2.39 11.52 18.33
N ALA A 80 2.06 11.95 17.12
CA ALA A 80 2.28 13.31 16.64
C ALA A 80 1.40 14.38 17.32
N PHE A 81 0.57 14.01 18.30
CA PHE A 81 -0.19 14.95 19.12
C PHE A 81 0.71 15.99 19.81
N ILE A 82 1.93 15.59 20.21
CA ILE A 82 2.96 16.50 20.72
C ILE A 82 3.76 17.02 19.52
N PRO A 83 3.72 18.33 19.20
CA PRO A 83 4.31 18.86 17.96
C PRO A 83 5.79 18.51 17.77
N VAL A 84 6.58 18.55 18.85
CA VAL A 84 8.02 18.22 18.80
C VAL A 84 8.28 16.76 18.45
N VAL A 85 7.53 15.86 19.05
CA VAL A 85 7.63 14.42 18.77
C VAL A 85 7.07 14.13 17.37
N GLY A 86 5.98 14.78 17.01
CA GLY A 86 5.35 14.69 15.68
C GLY A 86 6.32 15.02 14.56
N MET A 87 7.15 16.06 14.70
CA MET A 87 8.16 16.40 13.69
C MET A 87 9.12 15.23 13.42
N VAL A 88 9.61 14.55 14.47
CA VAL A 88 10.49 13.39 14.32
C VAL A 88 9.75 12.21 13.67
N VAL A 89 8.52 11.97 14.09
CA VAL A 89 7.67 10.91 13.54
C VAL A 89 7.39 11.14 12.05
N HIS A 90 7.05 12.37 11.65
CA HIS A 90 6.81 12.73 10.25
C HIS A 90 8.04 12.51 9.37
N TRP A 91 9.26 12.79 9.86
CA TRP A 91 10.49 12.45 9.14
C TRP A 91 10.70 10.94 8.98
N ILE A 92 10.46 10.17 10.04
CA ILE A 92 10.56 8.70 9.99
C ILE A 92 9.55 8.15 8.97
N LEU A 93 8.29 8.61 9.02
CA LEU A 93 7.23 8.20 8.11
C LEU A 93 7.51 8.63 6.68
N PHE A 94 8.07 9.82 6.45
CA PHE A 94 8.47 10.29 5.12
C PHE A 94 9.42 9.30 4.43
N PHE A 95 10.50 8.90 5.09
CA PHE A 95 11.44 7.91 4.53
C PHE A 95 10.79 6.54 4.34
N LEU A 96 9.97 6.12 5.30
CA LEU A 96 9.27 4.83 5.23
C LEU A 96 8.26 4.80 4.07
N MET A 97 7.62 5.93 3.78
CA MET A 97 6.66 6.08 2.68
C MET A 97 7.34 6.13 1.30
N ILE A 98 8.53 6.73 1.20
CA ILE A 98 9.34 6.63 -0.03
C ILE A 98 9.66 5.15 -0.33
N PHE A 99 10.12 4.42 0.69
CA PHE A 99 10.40 2.99 0.57
C PHE A 99 9.15 2.19 0.20
N PHE A 100 8.01 2.53 0.80
CA PHE A 100 6.71 1.97 0.45
C PHE A 100 6.39 2.16 -1.04
N VAL A 101 6.40 3.40 -1.55
CA VAL A 101 6.07 3.64 -2.96
C VAL A 101 7.02 2.88 -3.89
N PHE A 102 8.31 2.83 -3.57
CA PHE A 102 9.29 2.08 -4.36
C PHE A 102 8.97 0.59 -4.44
N ILE A 103 8.60 -0.03 -3.31
CA ILE A 103 8.18 -1.45 -3.27
C ILE A 103 6.89 -1.65 -4.06
N VAL A 104 5.88 -0.79 -3.91
CA VAL A 104 4.60 -0.92 -4.63
C VAL A 104 4.83 -0.89 -6.12
N LEU A 105 5.71 -0.01 -6.61
CA LEU A 105 6.04 0.07 -8.02
C LEU A 105 6.83 -1.15 -8.52
N SER A 106 7.71 -1.69 -7.68
CA SER A 106 8.53 -2.87 -7.95
C SER A 106 7.77 -4.20 -7.83
N ALA A 107 6.59 -4.21 -7.20
CA ALA A 107 5.82 -5.42 -6.99
C ALA A 107 5.33 -6.02 -8.32
N PRO A 108 5.50 -7.34 -8.53
CA PRO A 108 5.10 -7.99 -9.77
C PRO A 108 3.58 -7.94 -9.96
N THR A 109 3.16 -7.57 -11.17
CA THR A 109 1.75 -7.54 -11.55
C THR A 109 1.34 -8.95 -12.00
N TYR A 110 0.69 -9.70 -11.11
CA TYR A 110 0.06 -10.96 -11.50
C TYR A 110 -1.05 -10.69 -12.53
N LEU A 111 -0.80 -11.10 -13.77
CA LEU A 111 -1.79 -11.22 -14.82
C LEU A 111 -2.48 -12.57 -14.63
N PRO A 112 -3.75 -12.63 -14.18
CA PRO A 112 -4.49 -13.88 -14.18
C PRO A 112 -4.65 -14.34 -15.63
N ASN A 113 -3.88 -15.36 -16.02
CA ASN A 113 -4.00 -15.96 -17.34
C ASN A 113 -5.22 -16.87 -17.35
N LYS A 114 -6.33 -16.38 -17.92
CA LYS A 114 -7.57 -17.14 -18.15
C LYS A 114 -7.35 -18.38 -19.05
N ASP A 115 -6.30 -18.38 -19.85
CA ASP A 115 -5.94 -19.45 -20.78
C ASP A 115 -4.83 -20.37 -20.24
N ALA A 116 -4.47 -20.26 -18.96
CA ALA A 116 -3.49 -21.14 -18.33
C ALA A 116 -4.08 -22.56 -18.16
N ARG A 117 -3.97 -23.38 -19.21
CA ARG A 117 -4.20 -24.82 -19.11
C ARG A 117 -2.99 -25.42 -18.39
N VAL A 118 -3.20 -25.89 -17.18
CA VAL A 118 -2.19 -26.64 -16.43
C VAL A 118 -1.90 -27.96 -17.15
N ILE A 119 -0.62 -28.37 -17.26
CA ILE A 119 -0.20 -29.53 -18.07
C ILE A 119 -0.98 -30.81 -17.72
N TYR A 120 -1.40 -30.96 -16.46
CA TYR A 120 -2.21 -32.07 -15.98
C TYR A 120 -3.63 -32.11 -16.56
N THR A 121 -4.26 -30.95 -16.83
CA THR A 121 -5.56 -30.92 -17.52
C THR A 121 -5.41 -31.19 -19.01
N GLN A 122 -4.27 -30.87 -19.61
CA GLN A 122 -3.99 -31.21 -21.00
C GLN A 122 -3.84 -32.74 -21.17
N TYR A 123 -3.06 -33.41 -20.32
CA TYR A 123 -2.88 -34.87 -20.38
C TYR A 123 -4.19 -35.64 -20.15
N LYS A 124 -5.05 -35.16 -19.24
CA LYS A 124 -6.36 -35.78 -18.98
C LYS A 124 -7.33 -35.65 -20.16
N ASN A 125 -7.32 -34.51 -20.86
CA ASN A 125 -8.15 -34.33 -22.05
C ASN A 125 -7.62 -35.10 -23.26
N ASP A 126 -6.30 -35.12 -23.48
CA ASP A 126 -5.67 -35.87 -24.57
C ASP A 126 -5.95 -37.38 -24.46
N ASN A 127 -5.91 -37.94 -23.25
CA ASN A 127 -6.28 -39.34 -23.04
C ASN A 127 -7.77 -39.61 -23.26
N ARG A 128 -8.66 -38.70 -22.87
CA ARG A 128 -10.11 -38.84 -23.16
C ARG A 128 -10.39 -38.82 -24.66
N GLU A 129 -9.76 -37.91 -25.39
CA GLU A 129 -9.92 -37.79 -26.84
C GLU A 129 -9.41 -39.07 -27.56
N LYS A 130 -8.29 -39.64 -27.11
CA LYS A 130 -7.78 -40.93 -27.61
C LYS A 130 -8.70 -42.11 -27.29
N GLU A 131 -9.34 -42.12 -26.13
CA GLU A 131 -10.32 -43.15 -25.75
C GLU A 131 -11.63 -43.06 -26.56
N GLU A 132 -12.05 -41.85 -26.95
CA GLU A 132 -13.24 -41.63 -27.78
C GLU A 132 -13.02 -41.97 -29.26
N ILE A 133 -11.81 -41.74 -29.81
CA ILE A 133 -11.47 -42.07 -31.21
C ILE A 133 -11.34 -43.59 -31.42
N HIS A 134 -11.00 -44.34 -30.37
CA HIS A 134 -10.83 -45.80 -30.43
C HIS A 134 -12.09 -46.61 -30.12
N ARG A 135 -13.24 -45.96 -29.91
CA ARG A 135 -14.55 -46.60 -29.68
C ARG A 135 -15.41 -46.52 -30.93
#